data_AF-A0A402B1L8-F1
#
_entry.id   AF-A0A402B1L8-F1
#
_cell.length_a   1.000
_cell.length_b   1.000
_cell.length_c   1.000
_cell.angle_alpha   90.00
_cell.angle_beta   90.00
_cell.angle_gamma   90.00
#
_symmetry.space_group_name_H-M   'P 1'
#
loop_
_entity.id
_entity.type
_entity.pdbx_description
1 polymer ?
#
loop_
_entity_poly.entity_id
_entity_poly.type
_entity_poly.pdbx_seq_one_letter_code
_entity_poly.pdbx_strand_id
1 'polypeptide(L)'
;MTGNGYRNPALLAKMASTVDVLSYGRLTLGIGAGWYEPDYRAYGYEYPSALECLRQLREAIQAILALWMQDEAVFEGNYYQVHGAINQPKGCSSRMFPC
;
A
#
# COMPACT_ATOMS: atom_id res chain seq x y z
N MET A 1 -4.18 1.36 10.87
CA MET A 1 -2.73 1.57 10.65
C MET A 1 -2.09 0.22 10.36
N THR A 2 -1.16 0.11 9.41
CA THR A 2 -0.46 -1.15 9.09
C THR A 2 1.02 -0.91 8.76
N GLY A 3 1.85 -1.94 8.99
CA GLY A 3 3.26 -1.95 8.59
C GLY A 3 3.42 -2.41 7.14
N ASN A 4 4.29 -1.73 6.39
CA ASN A 4 4.53 -1.97 4.97
C ASN A 4 4.92 -3.41 4.67
N GLY A 5 5.79 -4.02 5.48
CA GLY A 5 6.29 -5.37 5.26
C GLY A 5 5.25 -6.49 5.39
N TYR A 6 4.04 -6.22 5.87
CA TYR A 6 3.04 -7.27 6.12
C TYR A 6 2.22 -7.65 4.90
N ARG A 7 2.15 -6.80 3.86
CA ARG A 7 1.27 -7.04 2.70
C ARG A 7 1.87 -6.45 1.44
N ASN A 8 1.65 -7.13 0.32
CA ASN A 8 1.91 -6.57 -1.00
C ASN A 8 1.14 -5.23 -1.16
N PRO A 9 1.78 -4.15 -1.65
CA PRO A 9 1.17 -2.83 -1.72
C PRO A 9 -0.01 -2.75 -2.70
N ALA A 10 0.02 -3.49 -3.81
CA ALA A 10 -1.10 -3.55 -4.75
C ALA A 10 -2.33 -4.21 -4.10
N LEU A 11 -2.12 -5.31 -3.38
CA LEU A 11 -3.19 -5.94 -2.60
C LEU A 11 -3.73 -5.02 -1.50
N LEU A 12 -2.85 -4.30 -0.80
CA LEU A 12 -3.25 -3.32 0.22
C LEU A 12 -4.10 -2.20 -0.38
N ALA A 13 -3.73 -1.67 -1.54
CA ALA A 13 -4.51 -0.65 -2.25
C ALA A 13 -5.92 -1.15 -2.60
N LYS A 14 -6.05 -2.40 -3.04
CA LYS A 14 -7.34 -3.03 -3.34
C LYS A 14 -8.21 -3.23 -2.10
N MET A 15 -7.62 -3.71 -1.01
CA MET A 15 -8.36 -3.86 0.26
C MET A 15 -8.82 -2.51 0.79
N ALA A 16 -7.94 -1.51 0.79
CA ALA A 16 -8.25 -0.16 1.26
C ALA A 16 -9.37 0.49 0.43
N SER A 17 -9.28 0.47 -0.90
CA SER A 17 -10.34 1.03 -1.77
C SER A 17 -11.68 0.31 -1.61
N THR A 18 -11.66 -1.02 -1.41
CA THR A 18 -12.88 -1.80 -1.12
C THR A 18 -13.52 -1.36 0.20
N VAL A 19 -12.73 -1.25 1.27
CA VAL A 19 -13.22 -0.79 2.58
C VAL A 19 -13.67 0.66 2.53
N ASP A 20 -12.99 1.51 1.76
CA ASP A 20 -13.37 2.91 1.58
C ASP A 20 -14.78 3.02 0.97
N VAL A 21 -15.06 2.25 -0.08
CA VAL A 21 -16.41 2.20 -0.67
C VAL A 21 -17.44 1.64 0.31
N LEU A 22 -17.16 0.51 0.97
CA LEU A 22 -18.07 -0.09 1.95
C LEU A 22 -18.36 0.85 3.12
N SER A 23 -17.39 1.68 3.49
CA SER A 23 -17.52 2.63 4.60
C SER A 23 -18.11 3.98 4.17
N TYR A 24 -18.46 4.16 2.89
CA TYR A 24 -18.89 5.44 2.32
C TYR A 24 -17.85 6.56 2.49
N GLY A 25 -16.59 6.28 2.16
CA GLY A 25 -15.52 7.29 2.13
C GLY A 25 -14.94 7.66 3.50
N ARG A 26 -15.15 6.82 4.52
CA ARG A 26 -14.71 7.08 5.91
C ARG A 26 -13.35 6.47 6.24
N LEU A 27 -12.70 5.78 5.30
CA LEU A 27 -11.41 5.16 5.55
C LEU A 27 -10.29 6.20 5.50
N THR A 28 -9.39 6.14 6.48
CA THR A 28 -8.07 6.77 6.42
C THR A 28 -7.00 5.68 6.48
N LEU A 29 -6.26 5.50 5.38
CA LEU A 29 -5.16 4.52 5.34
C LEU A 29 -3.89 5.10 5.96
N GLY A 30 -3.59 4.69 7.19
CA GLY A 30 -2.27 4.90 7.79
C GLY A 30 -1.33 3.72 7.51
N ILE A 31 -0.18 3.99 6.86
CA ILE A 31 0.88 3.02 6.60
C ILE A 31 2.21 3.53 7.17
N GLY A 32 2.99 2.64 7.77
CA GLY A 32 4.33 2.92 8.28
C GLY A 32 5.37 1.91 7.77
N ALA A 33 6.65 2.23 7.89
CA ALA A 33 7.74 1.41 7.34
C ALA A 33 7.85 0.02 7.99
N GLY A 34 7.29 -0.15 9.20
CA GLY A 34 7.56 -1.30 10.05
C GLY A 34 8.80 -1.06 10.91
N TRP A 35 8.78 -1.56 12.15
CA TRP A 35 9.84 -1.28 13.13
C TRP A 35 10.11 -2.42 14.10
N TYR A 36 9.10 -3.24 14.42
CA TYR A 36 9.19 -4.23 15.48
C TYR A 36 9.56 -5.62 14.94
N GLU A 37 10.86 -5.93 14.95
CA GLU A 37 11.42 -7.20 14.48
C GLU A 37 10.75 -8.47 15.05
N PRO A 38 10.35 -8.55 16.33
CA PRO A 38 9.70 -9.75 16.85
C PRO A 38 8.42 -10.13 16.11
N ASP A 39 7.61 -9.16 15.67
CA ASP A 39 6.40 -9.44 14.88
C ASP A 39 6.75 -10.03 13.51
N TYR A 40 7.78 -9.49 12.87
CA TYR A 40 8.25 -10.00 11.58
C TYR A 40 8.65 -11.47 11.70
N ARG A 41 9.49 -11.78 12.70
CA ARG A 41 9.92 -13.17 12.96
C ARG A 41 8.74 -14.08 13.30
N ALA A 42 7.82 -13.64 14.16
CA ALA A 42 6.66 -14.42 14.58
C ALA A 42 5.71 -14.75 13.40
N TYR A 43 5.58 -13.84 12.44
CA TYR A 43 4.76 -14.04 11.25
C TYR A 43 5.54 -14.65 10.07
N GLY A 44 6.83 -14.95 10.23
CA GLY A 44 7.65 -15.56 9.19
C GLY A 44 8.09 -14.60 8.08
N TYR A 45 8.13 -13.30 8.34
CA TYR A 45 8.64 -12.28 7.43
C TYR A 45 10.12 -12.00 7.68
N GLU A 46 10.84 -11.67 6.61
CA GLU A 46 12.18 -11.09 6.72
C GLU A 46 12.09 -9.69 7.31
N TYR A 47 12.96 -9.36 8.27
CA TYR A 47 13.07 -8.03 8.82
C TYR A 47 14.20 -7.27 8.11
N PRO A 48 13.88 -6.29 7.24
CA PRO A 48 14.89 -5.52 6.52
C PRO A 48 15.62 -4.55 7.44
N SER A 49 16.73 -3.99 6.96
CA SER A 49 17.36 -2.85 7.64
C SER A 49 16.42 -1.65 7.69
N ALA A 50 16.58 -0.77 8.69
CA ALA A 50 15.74 0.42 8.83
C ALA A 50 15.72 1.31 7.58
N LEU A 51 16.87 1.50 6.93
CA LEU A 51 16.97 2.26 5.68
C LEU A 51 16.19 1.58 4.54
N GLU A 52 16.23 0.26 4.48
CA GLU A 52 15.51 -0.51 3.49
C GLU A 52 14.00 -0.46 3.72
N CYS A 53 13.53 -0.58 4.95
CA CYS A 53 12.12 -0.39 5.30
C CYS A 53 11.58 0.97 4.83
N LEU A 54 12.37 2.04 4.96
CA LEU A 54 12.00 3.38 4.49
C LEU A 54 11.96 3.48 2.96
N ARG A 55 12.89 2.81 2.25
CA ARG A 55 12.89 2.76 0.78
C ARG A 55 11.71 1.96 0.25
N GLN A 56 11.45 0.79 0.84
CA GLN A 56 10.27 -0.01 0.55
C GLN A 56 8.99 0.80 0.78
N LEU A 57 8.84 1.48 1.92
CA LEU A 57 7.67 2.31 2.19
C LEU A 57 7.43 3.37 1.10
N ARG A 58 8.49 4.04 0.63
CA ARG A 58 8.39 5.03 -0.44
C ARG A 58 7.83 4.41 -1.72
N GLU A 59 8.37 3.28 -2.16
CA GLU A 59 7.90 2.61 -3.36
C GLU A 59 6.48 2.05 -3.19
N ALA A 60 6.14 1.53 -2.00
CA ALA A 60 4.79 1.07 -1.70
C ALA A 60 3.75 2.19 -1.81
N ILE A 61 4.06 3.39 -1.31
CA ILE A 61 3.17 4.56 -1.47
C ILE A 61 2.97 4.88 -2.94
N GLN A 62 4.05 4.88 -3.75
CA GLN A 62 3.96 5.14 -5.19
C GLN A 62 3.10 4.10 -5.92
N ALA A 63 3.29 2.81 -5.62
CA ALA A 63 2.49 1.73 -6.18
C ALA A 63 1.01 1.84 -5.78
N ILE A 64 0.71 2.11 -4.50
CA ILE A 64 -0.66 2.30 -4.01
C ILE A 64 -1.35 3.45 -4.74
N LEU A 65 -0.66 4.60 -4.86
CA LEU A 65 -1.18 5.76 -5.57
C LEU A 65 -1.41 5.46 -7.06
N ALA A 66 -0.52 4.72 -7.72
CA ALA A 66 -0.74 4.30 -9.10
C ALA A 66 -2.04 3.48 -9.24
N LEU A 67 -2.27 2.49 -8.37
CA LEU A 67 -3.51 1.70 -8.38
C LEU A 67 -4.77 2.55 -8.20
N TRP A 68 -4.71 3.58 -7.36
CA TRP A 68 -5.87 4.43 -7.09
C TRP A 68 -6.12 5.50 -8.16
N MET A 69 -5.08 6.02 -8.82
CA MET A 69 -5.20 7.15 -9.75
C MET A 69 -5.27 6.75 -11.22
N GLN A 70 -4.63 5.65 -11.62
CA GLN A 70 -4.56 5.23 -13.02
C GLN A 70 -5.60 4.15 -13.29
N ASP A 71 -6.28 4.17 -14.45
CA ASP A 71 -7.26 3.13 -14.81
C ASP A 71 -6.61 1.74 -14.85
N GLU A 72 -5.45 1.66 -15.50
CA GLU A 72 -4.56 0.51 -15.54
C GLU A 72 -3.20 0.93 -14.96
N ALA A 73 -2.88 0.43 -13.77
CA ALA A 73 -1.73 0.89 -13.01
C ALA A 73 -0.44 0.19 -13.41
N VAL A 74 0.60 0.97 -13.64
CA VAL A 74 1.96 0.48 -13.87
C VAL A 74 2.92 1.16 -12.90
N PHE A 75 3.77 0.36 -12.25
CA PHE A 75 4.83 0.85 -11.38
C PHE A 75 6.02 -0.12 -11.43
N GLU A 76 7.22 0.40 -11.63
CA GLU A 76 8.46 -0.39 -11.73
C GLU A 76 9.48 0.16 -10.73
N GLY A 77 9.49 -0.43 -9.53
CA GLY A 77 10.43 -0.10 -8.46
C GLY A 77 11.50 -1.18 -8.28
N ASN A 78 12.39 -0.97 -7.30
CA ASN A 78 13.38 -1.98 -6.91
C ASN A 78 12.78 -3.06 -6.00
N TYR A 79 11.77 -2.71 -5.22
CA TYR A 79 11.13 -3.56 -4.22
C TYR A 79 9.73 -4.02 -4.64
N TYR A 80 9.02 -3.20 -5.41
CA TYR A 80 7.66 -3.52 -5.85
C TYR A 80 7.47 -3.24 -7.33
N GLN A 81 6.72 -4.13 -7.99
CA GLN A 81 6.33 -4.00 -9.38
C GLN A 81 4.82 -4.20 -9.53
N VAL A 82 4.22 -3.43 -10.43
CA VAL A 82 2.81 -3.48 -10.80
C VAL A 82 2.74 -3.42 -12.32
N HIS A 83 2.16 -4.44 -12.93
CA HIS A 83 2.12 -4.58 -14.40
C HIS A 83 0.66 -4.59 -14.88
N GLY A 84 0.14 -3.42 -15.22
CA GLY A 84 -1.21 -3.29 -15.78
C GLY A 84 -2.32 -3.64 -14.80
N ALA A 85 -2.15 -3.35 -13.51
CA ALA A 85 -3.12 -3.76 -12.50
C ALA A 85 -4.37 -2.87 -12.50
N ILE A 86 -5.54 -3.48 -12.60
CA ILE A 86 -6.82 -2.77 -12.49
C ILE A 86 -7.32 -2.81 -11.05
N ASN A 87 -7.49 -1.63 -10.46
CA ASN A 87 -8.10 -1.49 -9.14
C ASN A 87 -9.56 -1.02 -9.23
N GLN A 88 -10.50 -1.94 -9.04
CA GLN A 88 -11.93 -1.61 -8.91
C GLN A 88 -12.52 -2.26 -7.65
N PRO A 89 -13.23 -1.52 -6.80
CA PRO A 89 -13.55 -0.09 -6.92
C PRO A 89 -12.33 0.83 -6.67
N LYS A 90 -12.37 2.09 -7.14
CA LYS A 90 -11.28 3.08 -6.95
C LYS A 90 -11.22 3.72 -5.56
N GLY A 91 -12.27 3.58 -4.76
CA GLY A 91 -12.48 4.36 -3.52
C GLY A 91 -13.45 5.52 -3.78
N CYS A 92 -14.20 5.90 -2.74
CA CYS A 92 -15.23 6.93 -2.79
C CYS A 92 -14.71 8.30 -2.30
N SER A 93 -13.64 8.31 -1.49
CA SER A 93 -13.13 9.53 -0.86
C SER A 93 -12.26 10.38 -1.79
N SER A 94 -12.71 11.61 -2.08
CA SER A 94 -11.87 12.65 -2.71
C SER A 94 -10.71 13.10 -1.81
N ARG A 95 -10.76 12.84 -0.49
CA ARG A 95 -9.70 13.21 0.45
C ARG A 95 -8.48 12.29 0.39
N MET A 96 -8.62 11.11 -0.22
CA MET A 96 -7.48 10.25 -0.51
C MET A 96 -6.58 10.88 -1.61
N PHE A 97 -7.07 11.93 -2.29
CA PHE A 97 -6.46 12.57 -3.45
C PHE A 97 -6.49 14.11 -3.31
N PRO A 98 -5.52 14.76 -2.63
CA PRO A 98 -5.30 16.15 -2.95
C PRO A 98 -4.77 16.21 -4.39
N CYS A 99 -5.52 16.90 -5.27
CA CYS A 99 -4.97 17.44 -6.50
C CYS A 99 -3.72 18.27 -6.21
#